data_AF-A0A8H7L3L3-F1
#
_entry.id   AF-A0A8H7L3L3-F1
#
_cell.length_a   1.000
_cell.length_b   1.000
_cell.length_c   1.000
_cell.angle_alpha   90.00
_cell.angle_beta   90.00
_cell.angle_gamma   90.00
#
_symmetry.space_group_name_H-M   'P 1'
#
loop_
_entity.id
_entity.type
_entity.pdbx_description
1 polymer ?
#
loop_
_entity_poly.entity_id
_entity_poly.type
_entity_poly.pdbx_seq_one_letter_code
_entity_poly.pdbx_strand_id
1 'polypeptide(L)'
;MTKYNFTLDSTGPLITEDFGSWQGNTSTLLIAGEVPPLSEYFDETISLTNVYGGHASIRFNGTAIYLYGSQGPLYGEYAVSIDGAQVYNGYSGKSAPVAQQLLYSNATLPMGTHTVTLTNMHSNANRSITDIDYVSDRSSNVDSIA
;
A
#
# COMPACT_ATOMS: atom_id res chain seq x y z
N MET A 1 7.78 6.21 -26.82
CA MET A 1 6.59 6.18 -25.94
C MET A 1 6.90 7.01 -24.71
N THR A 2 6.02 7.92 -24.33
CA THR A 2 6.18 8.73 -23.13
C THR A 2 6.04 7.83 -21.91
N LYS A 3 7.13 7.65 -21.17
CA LYS A 3 7.10 7.01 -19.84
C LYS A 3 6.58 8.06 -18.87
N TYR A 4 5.38 7.85 -18.35
CA TYR A 4 4.93 8.56 -17.17
C TYR A 4 5.40 7.72 -16.00
N ASN A 5 6.19 8.31 -15.12
CA ASN A 5 6.46 7.74 -13.80
C ASN A 5 5.66 8.58 -12.83
N PHE A 6 4.80 7.97 -12.02
CA PHE A 6 4.10 8.65 -10.94
C PHE A 6 4.44 8.02 -9.60
N THR A 7 4.48 8.87 -8.58
CA THR A 7 4.35 8.49 -7.18
C THR A 7 3.07 9.16 -6.68
N LEU A 8 2.18 8.40 -6.08
CA LEU A 8 0.96 8.88 -5.47
C LEU A 8 1.06 8.63 -3.97
N ASP A 9 1.04 9.71 -3.22
CA ASP A 9 0.86 9.67 -1.77
C ASP A 9 -0.46 8.99 -1.39
N SER A 10 -0.51 8.36 -0.22
CA SER A 10 -1.69 7.68 0.33
C SER A 10 -2.92 8.59 0.38
N THR A 11 -2.70 9.89 0.60
CA THR A 11 -3.77 10.90 0.63
C THR A 11 -4.09 11.51 -0.75
N GLY A 12 -3.44 11.02 -1.81
CA GLY A 12 -3.62 11.49 -3.18
C GLY A 12 -4.97 11.09 -3.79
N PRO A 13 -5.51 11.90 -4.72
CA PRO A 13 -6.90 11.75 -5.23
C PRO A 13 -7.14 10.50 -6.10
N LEU A 14 -6.07 9.79 -6.48
CA LEU A 14 -6.15 8.57 -7.29
C LEU A 14 -6.19 7.29 -6.44
N ILE A 15 -5.95 7.41 -5.13
CA ILE A 15 -6.15 6.34 -4.17
C ILE A 15 -7.54 6.57 -3.57
N THR A 16 -8.43 5.61 -3.79
CA THR A 16 -9.76 5.61 -3.20
C THR A 16 -9.78 4.64 -2.05
N GLU A 17 -10.04 5.14 -0.86
CA GLU A 17 -10.20 4.33 0.34
C GLU A 17 -11.68 4.06 0.61
N ASP A 18 -11.97 2.95 1.26
CA ASP A 18 -13.29 2.74 1.85
C ASP A 18 -13.54 3.79 2.94
N PHE A 19 -14.43 4.74 2.66
CA PHE A 19 -14.70 5.88 3.51
C PHE A 19 -15.21 5.43 4.90
N GLY A 20 -14.42 5.69 5.93
CA GLY A 20 -14.73 5.39 7.33
C GLY A 20 -13.96 4.19 7.92
N SER A 21 -13.37 3.35 7.08
CA SER A 21 -12.50 2.25 7.53
C SER A 21 -11.04 2.69 7.69
N TRP A 22 -10.62 3.73 6.97
CA TRP A 22 -9.25 4.26 6.97
C TRP A 22 -9.11 5.54 7.80
N GLN A 23 -7.94 5.71 8.41
CA GLN A 23 -7.61 6.77 9.36
C GLN A 23 -6.25 7.39 9.00
N GLY A 24 -6.13 8.70 9.20
CA GLY A 24 -4.92 9.47 8.86
C GLY A 24 -4.00 9.78 10.05
N ASN A 25 -3.21 10.85 9.93
CA ASN A 25 -2.20 11.32 10.90
C ASN A 25 -2.70 11.57 12.34
N THR A 26 -4.02 11.62 12.56
CA THR A 26 -4.63 11.82 13.88
C THR A 26 -5.19 10.54 14.50
N SER A 27 -4.94 9.39 13.87
CA SER A 27 -5.40 8.08 14.34
C SER A 27 -4.83 7.74 15.71
N THR A 28 -5.66 7.19 16.59
CA THR A 28 -5.23 6.60 17.87
C THR A 28 -4.42 5.31 17.71
N LEU A 29 -4.35 4.76 16.50
CA LEU A 29 -3.55 3.57 16.18
C LEU A 29 -2.05 3.90 15.99
N LEU A 30 -1.70 5.19 15.93
CA LEU A 30 -0.31 5.67 15.85
C LEU A 30 0.36 5.58 17.23
N ILE A 31 0.73 4.36 17.61
CA ILE A 31 1.37 4.08 18.91
C ILE A 31 2.89 4.18 18.75
N ALA A 32 3.51 5.07 19.52
CA ALA A 32 4.95 5.29 19.49
C ALA A 32 5.74 4.00 19.80
N GLY A 33 6.70 3.66 18.94
CA GLY A 33 7.50 2.43 19.04
C GLY A 33 6.87 1.19 18.41
N GLU A 34 5.58 1.25 18.07
CA GLU A 34 4.84 0.15 17.45
C GLU A 34 4.49 0.43 15.97
N VAL A 35 4.44 1.72 15.62
CA VAL A 35 4.27 2.27 14.27
C VAL A 35 5.44 3.21 13.97
N PRO A 36 5.93 3.30 12.71
CA PRO A 36 6.97 4.27 12.36
C PRO A 36 6.54 5.72 12.72
N PRO A 37 7.48 6.62 13.04
CA PRO A 37 7.16 8.03 13.22
C PRO A 37 6.71 8.64 11.89
N LEU A 38 5.79 9.63 11.93
CA LEU A 38 5.25 10.29 10.72
C LEU A 38 6.35 10.83 9.79
N SER A 39 7.48 11.28 10.35
CA SER A 39 8.64 11.76 9.58
C SER A 39 9.31 10.71 8.67
N GLU A 40 8.98 9.43 8.85
CA GLU A 40 9.47 8.33 8.00
C GLU A 40 8.50 7.99 6.85
N TYR A 41 7.29 8.54 6.85
CA TYR A 41 6.31 8.32 5.78
C TYR A 41 6.53 9.28 4.61
N PHE A 42 6.02 8.91 3.43
CA PHE A 42 6.03 9.78 2.27
C PHE A 42 5.17 11.03 2.53
N ASP A 43 5.71 12.20 2.26
CA ASP A 43 5.10 13.51 2.57
C ASP A 43 4.60 13.67 4.03
N GLU A 44 5.14 12.88 4.95
CA GLU A 44 4.74 12.82 6.36
C GLU A 44 3.24 12.52 6.56
N THR A 45 2.63 11.78 5.61
CA THR A 45 1.23 11.36 5.70
C THR A 45 1.12 9.85 5.88
N ILE A 46 0.05 9.41 6.54
CA ILE A 46 -0.25 7.98 6.66
C ILE A 46 -1.73 7.77 6.40
N SER A 47 -2.04 6.65 5.74
CA SER A 47 -3.39 6.12 5.72
C SER A 47 -3.38 4.67 6.15
N LEU A 48 -4.11 4.35 7.22
CA LEU A 48 -4.10 3.03 7.85
C LEU A 48 -5.50 2.59 8.27
N THR A 49 -5.72 1.28 8.34
CA THR A 49 -6.95 0.68 8.85
C THR A 49 -6.64 -0.49 9.78
N ASN A 50 -7.50 -0.69 10.77
CA ASN A 50 -7.57 -1.93 11.57
C ASN A 50 -8.91 -2.66 11.39
N VAL A 51 -9.68 -2.33 10.35
CA VAL A 51 -10.99 -2.90 10.11
C VAL A 51 -10.85 -4.08 9.15
N TYR A 52 -11.42 -5.23 9.52
CA TYR A 52 -11.51 -6.38 8.61
C TYR A 52 -12.23 -5.98 7.32
N GLY A 53 -11.61 -6.21 6.16
CA GLY A 53 -12.15 -5.84 4.86
C GLY A 53 -11.99 -4.37 4.48
N GLY A 54 -11.39 -3.54 5.35
CA GLY A 54 -10.99 -2.18 5.00
C GLY A 54 -9.99 -2.22 3.83
N HIS A 55 -10.27 -1.48 2.77
CA HIS A 55 -9.50 -1.57 1.53
C HIS A 55 -9.20 -0.22 0.90
N ALA A 56 -8.07 -0.15 0.20
CA ALA A 56 -7.64 0.98 -0.60
C ALA A 56 -7.46 0.52 -2.05
N SER A 57 -8.03 1.25 -2.99
CA SER A 57 -8.04 0.93 -4.42
C SER A 57 -7.36 2.01 -5.23
N ILE A 58 -6.49 1.61 -6.15
CA ILE A 58 -5.83 2.49 -7.11
C ILE A 58 -6.23 2.06 -8.52
N ARG A 59 -6.76 3.02 -9.29
CA ARG A 59 -7.00 2.84 -10.72
C ARG A 59 -5.91 3.54 -11.51
N PHE A 60 -5.22 2.81 -12.37
CA PHE A 60 -4.12 3.34 -13.18
C PHE A 60 -4.15 2.74 -14.59
N ASN A 61 -3.44 3.37 -15.52
CA ASN A 61 -3.25 2.84 -16.88
C ASN A 61 -1.76 2.62 -17.12
N GLY A 62 -1.33 1.37 -17.23
CA GLY A 62 0.07 1.01 -17.33
C GLY A 62 0.30 -0.49 -17.21
N THR A 63 1.58 -0.88 -17.14
CA THR A 63 2.01 -2.28 -17.11
C THR A 63 2.62 -2.68 -15.77
N ALA A 64 2.83 -1.73 -14.87
CA ALA A 64 3.52 -1.95 -13.61
C ALA A 64 2.91 -1.13 -12.47
N ILE A 65 2.94 -1.70 -11.27
CA ILE A 65 2.52 -1.04 -10.03
C ILE A 65 3.29 -1.63 -8.84
N TYR A 66 3.59 -0.75 -7.88
CA TYR A 66 4.31 -1.04 -6.65
C TYR A 66 3.58 -0.35 -5.51
N LEU A 67 3.13 -1.13 -4.53
CA LEU A 67 2.45 -0.64 -3.32
C LEU A 67 3.45 -0.62 -2.17
N TYR A 68 3.56 0.51 -1.50
CA TYR A 68 4.40 0.68 -0.33
C TYR A 68 3.55 1.02 0.89
N GLY A 69 3.98 0.53 2.04
CA GLY A 69 3.39 0.82 3.34
C GLY A 69 4.40 0.46 4.42
N SER A 70 3.93 0.06 5.58
CA SER A 70 4.79 -0.20 6.74
C SER A 70 4.73 -1.65 7.16
N GLN A 71 5.75 -2.02 7.93
CA GLN A 71 5.81 -3.26 8.67
C GLN A 71 6.01 -2.95 10.14
N GLY A 72 5.52 -3.80 11.03
CA GLY A 72 5.69 -3.57 12.46
C GLY A 72 4.96 -4.56 13.36
N PRO A 73 5.09 -4.39 14.67
CA PRO A 73 4.50 -5.28 15.67
C PRO A 73 2.97 -5.34 15.63
N LEU A 74 2.29 -4.25 15.26
CA LEU A 74 0.82 -4.20 15.15
C LEU A 74 0.28 -4.54 13.76
N TYR A 75 1.18 -4.79 12.79
CA TYR A 75 0.81 -5.02 11.39
C TYR A 75 0.51 -6.49 11.13
N GLY A 76 -0.50 -6.70 10.29
CA GLY A 76 -1.17 -7.98 10.07
C GLY A 76 -1.11 -8.52 8.65
N GLU A 77 -2.02 -9.45 8.39
CA GLU A 77 -2.25 -10.01 7.07
C GLU A 77 -3.05 -9.05 6.19
N TYR A 78 -2.70 -9.02 4.92
CA TYR A 78 -3.40 -8.25 3.89
C TYR A 78 -3.54 -9.10 2.62
N ALA A 79 -4.51 -8.75 1.79
CA ALA A 79 -4.70 -9.34 0.46
C ALA A 79 -4.57 -8.25 -0.60
N VAL A 80 -4.10 -8.64 -1.78
CA VAL A 80 -4.09 -7.77 -2.96
C VAL A 80 -4.90 -8.43 -4.07
N SER A 81 -5.79 -7.65 -4.67
CA SER A 81 -6.49 -8.01 -5.90
C SER A 81 -6.15 -7.08 -7.05
N ILE A 82 -6.17 -7.62 -8.26
CA ILE A 82 -6.04 -6.88 -9.52
C ILE A 82 -7.28 -7.19 -10.35
N ASP A 83 -7.96 -6.14 -10.79
CA ASP A 83 -9.18 -6.23 -11.62
C ASP A 83 -10.26 -7.13 -10.99
N GLY A 84 -10.35 -7.10 -9.65
CA GLY A 84 -11.31 -7.88 -8.85
C GLY A 84 -10.89 -9.32 -8.55
N ALA A 85 -9.79 -9.81 -9.12
CA ALA A 85 -9.24 -11.13 -8.80
C ALA A 85 -8.16 -11.02 -7.73
N GLN A 86 -8.29 -11.74 -6.63
CA GLN A 86 -7.22 -11.82 -5.62
C GLN A 86 -6.00 -12.52 -6.20
N VAL A 87 -4.83 -11.88 -6.10
CA VAL A 87 -3.57 -12.35 -6.69
C VAL A 87 -2.49 -12.60 -5.64
N TYR A 88 -2.65 -12.07 -4.43
CA TYR A 88 -1.61 -12.15 -3.40
C TYR A 88 -2.19 -12.08 -1.99
N ASN A 89 -1.57 -12.81 -1.07
CA ASN A 89 -1.74 -12.70 0.37
C ASN A 89 -0.39 -12.37 0.98
N GLY A 90 -0.33 -11.31 1.78
CA GLY A 90 0.87 -10.85 2.44
C GLY A 90 0.69 -10.72 3.94
N TYR A 91 1.80 -10.47 4.62
CA TYR A 91 1.85 -10.26 6.05
C TYR A 91 2.95 -9.24 6.37
N SER A 92 2.58 -8.15 7.06
CA SER A 92 3.49 -7.05 7.38
C SER A 92 3.98 -7.06 8.82
N GLY A 93 3.75 -8.16 9.54
CA GLY A 93 4.15 -8.26 10.93
C GLY A 93 5.67 -8.36 11.12
N LYS A 94 6.23 -7.46 11.93
CA LYS A 94 7.66 -7.41 12.28
C LYS A 94 7.85 -7.15 13.76
N SER A 95 9.08 -7.30 14.28
CA SER A 95 9.41 -6.98 15.67
C SER A 95 9.61 -5.48 15.92
N ALA A 96 9.99 -4.74 14.88
CA ALA A 96 10.23 -3.29 14.95
C ALA A 96 9.51 -2.61 13.78
N PRO A 97 8.97 -1.39 13.99
CA PRO A 97 8.34 -0.63 12.94
C PRO A 97 9.35 -0.18 11.89
N VAL A 98 8.98 -0.29 10.61
CA VAL A 98 9.74 0.24 9.47
C VAL A 98 8.75 0.75 8.42
N ALA A 99 8.87 2.02 8.02
CA ALA A 99 8.05 2.62 6.97
C ALA A 99 8.55 2.28 5.55
N GLN A 100 7.80 2.64 4.52
CA GLN A 100 8.19 2.59 3.11
C GLN A 100 8.66 1.20 2.61
N GLN A 101 8.09 0.12 3.14
CA GLN A 101 8.35 -1.24 2.74
C GLN A 101 7.46 -1.65 1.56
N LEU A 102 8.03 -2.40 0.62
CA LEU A 102 7.28 -2.95 -0.51
C LEU A 102 6.28 -4.00 0.01
N LEU A 103 4.98 -3.75 -0.20
CA LEU A 103 3.90 -4.67 0.17
C LEU A 103 3.55 -5.61 -0.99
N TYR A 104 3.53 -5.07 -2.20
CA TYR A 104 3.22 -5.82 -3.41
C TYR A 104 3.78 -5.12 -4.64
N SER A 105 4.15 -5.89 -5.66
CA SER A 105 4.42 -5.37 -6.99
C SER A 105 3.96 -6.31 -8.08
N ASN A 106 3.62 -5.73 -9.22
CA ASN A 106 3.47 -6.44 -10.48
C ASN A 106 4.07 -5.56 -11.57
N ALA A 107 4.99 -6.11 -12.36
CA ALA A 107 5.70 -5.37 -13.42
C ALA A 107 5.42 -5.92 -14.83
N THR A 108 4.47 -6.85 -14.96
CA THR A 108 4.19 -7.57 -16.21
C THR A 108 2.70 -7.57 -16.55
N LEU A 109 1.96 -6.53 -16.14
CA LEU A 109 0.57 -6.37 -16.55
C LEU A 109 0.50 -6.02 -18.03
N PRO A 110 -0.52 -6.50 -18.76
CA PRO A 110 -0.81 -6.02 -20.10
C PRO A 110 -0.97 -4.49 -20.09
N MET A 111 -0.60 -3.81 -21.18
CA MET A 111 -0.84 -2.38 -21.26
C MET A 111 -2.35 -2.11 -21.27
N GLY A 112 -2.85 -1.40 -20.26
CA GLY A 112 -4.27 -1.13 -20.14
C GLY A 112 -4.61 -0.48 -18.81
N THR A 113 -5.92 -0.25 -18.60
CA THR A 113 -6.40 0.26 -17.33
C THR A 113 -6.65 -0.88 -16.36
N HIS A 114 -6.03 -0.79 -15.19
CA HIS A 114 -6.11 -1.77 -14.12
C HIS A 114 -6.59 -1.11 -12.83
N THR A 115 -7.21 -1.92 -11.97
CA THR A 115 -7.56 -1.53 -10.60
C THR A 115 -6.90 -2.49 -9.63
N VAL A 116 -6.02 -1.96 -8.78
CA VAL A 116 -5.37 -2.74 -7.71
C VAL A 116 -6.00 -2.37 -6.39
N THR A 117 -6.35 -3.36 -5.58
CA THR A 117 -6.96 -3.15 -4.27
C THR A 117 -6.16 -3.88 -3.20
N LEU A 118 -5.70 -3.14 -2.20
CA LEU A 118 -5.12 -3.65 -0.95
C LEU A 118 -6.24 -3.80 0.08
N THR A 119 -6.36 -4.95 0.73
CA THR A 119 -7.41 -5.25 1.71
C THR A 119 -6.80 -5.74 3.01
N ASN A 120 -7.23 -5.16 4.13
CA ASN A 120 -6.86 -5.63 5.46
C ASN A 120 -7.63 -6.92 5.80
N MET A 121 -6.90 -7.98 6.14
CA MET A 121 -7.50 -9.28 6.46
C MET A 121 -7.77 -9.49 7.94
N HIS A 122 -7.26 -8.61 8.82
CA HIS A 122 -7.45 -8.59 10.29
C HIS A 122 -7.68 -9.98 10.90
N SER A 123 -6.82 -10.95 10.57
CA SER A 123 -6.97 -12.33 11.03
C SER A 123 -6.47 -12.50 12.48
N ASN A 124 -5.82 -11.48 13.04
CA ASN A 124 -5.27 -11.46 14.39
C ASN A 124 -5.54 -10.10 15.06
N ALA A 125 -6.22 -10.13 16.22
CA ALA A 125 -6.57 -8.90 16.96
C ALA A 125 -5.35 -8.10 17.45
N ASN A 126 -4.22 -8.75 17.72
CA ASN A 126 -2.98 -8.10 18.14
C ASN A 126 -2.16 -7.55 16.96
N ARG A 127 -2.54 -7.91 15.74
CA ARG A 127 -1.86 -7.58 14.49
C ARG A 127 -2.88 -7.24 13.43
N SER A 128 -3.63 -6.18 13.70
CA SER A 128 -4.82 -5.82 12.95
C SER A 128 -4.57 -4.71 11.95
N ILE A 129 -3.41 -4.06 11.96
CA ILE A 129 -3.15 -2.89 11.12
C ILE A 129 -2.66 -3.32 9.73
N THR A 130 -3.19 -2.64 8.72
CA THR A 130 -2.62 -2.53 7.36
C THR A 130 -2.62 -1.05 7.03
N ASP A 131 -1.53 -0.55 6.46
CA ASP A 131 -1.43 0.81 5.94
C ASP A 131 -1.01 0.80 4.46
N ILE A 132 -1.20 1.95 3.83
CA ILE A 132 -0.59 2.29 2.56
C ILE A 132 0.03 3.67 2.73
N ASP A 133 1.27 3.80 2.26
CA ASP A 133 2.04 5.04 2.35
C ASP A 133 2.09 5.72 0.98
N TYR A 134 2.54 5.00 -0.05
CA TYR A 134 2.48 5.49 -1.42
C TYR A 134 2.42 4.38 -2.45
N VAL A 135 2.04 4.75 -3.66
CA VAL A 135 2.02 3.89 -4.83
C VAL A 135 2.91 4.47 -5.90
N SER A 136 3.66 3.63 -6.61
CA SER A 136 4.39 4.05 -7.80
C SER A 136 4.22 3.06 -8.94
N ASP A 137 4.44 3.52 -10.16
CA ASP A 137 4.37 2.71 -11.38
C ASP A 137 5.74 2.42 -11.99
N ARG A 138 6.83 2.75 -11.26
CA ARG A 138 8.21 2.80 -11.80
C ARG A 138 8.55 1.58 -12.64
N SER A 139 8.29 1.68 -13.94
CA SER A 139 8.73 0.70 -14.91
C SER A 139 10.25 0.69 -14.86
N SER A 140 10.85 -0.41 -14.42
CA SER A 140 12.30 -0.55 -14.53
C SER A 140 12.64 -0.46 -16.02
N ASN A 141 13.42 0.56 -16.41
CA ASN A 141 14.12 0.54 -17.68
C ASN A 141 14.98 -0.74 -17.70
N VAL A 142 14.50 -1.78 -18.36
CA VAL A 142 15.40 -2.79 -18.92
C VAL A 142 15.74 -2.35 -20.35
N ASP A 143 16.20 -1.10 -20.49
CA ASP A 143 17.13 -0.78 -21.57
C ASP A 143 18.50 -1.24 -21.10
N SER A 144 18.72 -2.55 -21.07
CA SER A 144 20.08 -3.08 -21.18
C SER A 144 20.49 -2.96 -22.64
N ILE A 145 21.15 -1.84 -22.86
CA ILE A 145 22.04 -1.44 -23.95
C ILE A 145 22.85 -2.61 -24.56
N ALA A 146 22.97 -2.54 -25.89
CA ALA A 146 23.90 -3.22 -26.81
C ALA A 146 23.56 -4.65 -27.26
#